data_AF-S4RL18-F1
#
_entry.id   AF-S4RL18-F1
#
_cell.length_a   1.000
_cell.length_b   1.000
_cell.length_c   1.000
_cell.angle_alpha   90.00
_cell.angle_beta   90.00
_cell.angle_gamma   90.00
#
_symmetry.space_group_name_H-M   'P 1'
#
loop_
_entity.id
_entity.type
_entity.pdbx_description
1 polymer ?
#
loop_
_entity_poly.entity_id
_entity_poly.type
_entity_poly.pdbx_seq_one_letter_code
_entity_poly.pdbx_strand_id
1 'polypeptide(L)'
;GGYQLKPHIQFHLYISTSPCGDARIFSPHEASMEGKRKCRGVGTPHWRAELQPQLALVTQDLLQQAIWGGGGGGVFVRLVERGDKHPNRKARGQLRTKIESGEGTIPVRSCNAIQTYHGSPVVFRLGSVPWSTRLCRWNVVGIQGSLLSHYVDPIYLDSIILGSLYHGEHLSRAVCQRMADVGELPPLFKLNRPLLSGISNAESRQPGKAPSFSVNWTVGDHSLEVVNATTGKDDTGRPSRLAKNAFFTRWVRLYGKVGSRACLKSRVPLKPERPTLYSMAKLEVGDYQLAKQQLDLSFQGAGLGAWIKKPIEQDQFTVAV
;
A
#
# COMPACT_ATOMS: atom_id res chain seq x y z
N GLY A 1 19.55 6.97 -16.06
CA GLY A 1 20.55 6.23 -15.25
C GLY A 1 19.87 5.66 -14.03
N GLY A 2 20.57 5.36 -12.93
CA GLY A 2 19.94 4.61 -11.83
C GLY A 2 19.86 3.10 -12.06
N TYR A 3 19.32 2.41 -11.07
CA TYR A 3 19.03 0.98 -11.10
C TYR A 3 17.54 0.74 -11.29
N GLN A 4 17.21 -0.36 -11.95
CA GLN A 4 15.84 -0.84 -12.10
C GLN A 4 15.79 -2.33 -11.78
N LEU A 5 14.62 -2.83 -11.42
CA LEU A 5 14.43 -4.26 -11.23
C LEU A 5 14.65 -5.00 -12.56
N LYS A 6 15.15 -6.23 -12.47
CA LYS A 6 15.17 -7.11 -13.64
C LYS A 6 13.72 -7.44 -14.04
N PRO A 7 13.41 -7.64 -15.34
CA PRO A 7 12.03 -7.76 -15.82
C PRO A 7 11.18 -8.86 -15.17
N HIS A 8 11.80 -9.92 -14.66
CA HIS A 8 11.12 -11.09 -14.07
C HIS A 8 10.99 -11.03 -12.54
N ILE A 9 11.47 -9.96 -11.89
CA ILE A 9 11.42 -9.84 -10.44
C ILE A 9 10.12 -9.12 -10.05
N GLN A 10 9.27 -9.81 -9.30
CA GLN A 10 8.01 -9.29 -8.77
C GLN A 10 7.96 -9.40 -7.25
N PHE A 11 7.23 -8.49 -6.61
CA PHE A 11 7.02 -8.49 -5.17
C PHE A 11 5.54 -8.70 -4.86
N HIS A 12 5.26 -9.65 -3.97
CA HIS A 12 3.91 -10.03 -3.57
C HIS A 12 3.75 -9.80 -2.07
N LEU A 13 2.70 -9.09 -1.67
CA LEU A 13 2.40 -8.82 -0.26
C LEU A 13 1.34 -9.78 0.25
N TYR A 14 1.64 -10.51 1.31
CA TYR A 14 0.66 -11.29 2.06
C TYR A 14 0.32 -10.60 3.39
N ILE A 15 -0.97 -10.55 3.73
CA ILE A 15 -1.46 -10.08 5.03
C ILE A 15 -2.49 -11.09 5.53
N SER A 16 -2.34 -11.59 6.75
CA SER A 16 -3.26 -12.60 7.32
C SER A 16 -4.72 -12.15 7.39
N THR A 17 -4.98 -10.84 7.38
CA THR A 17 -6.33 -10.27 7.42
C THR A 17 -6.42 -8.91 6.73
N SER A 18 -7.60 -8.55 6.23
CA SER A 18 -7.83 -7.26 5.53
C SER A 18 -7.28 -6.07 6.31
N PRO A 19 -6.51 -5.18 5.65
CA PRO A 19 -5.76 -4.13 6.33
C PRO A 19 -6.68 -3.13 7.03
N CYS A 20 -6.27 -2.66 8.22
CA CYS A 20 -7.06 -1.70 8.98
C CYS A 20 -7.24 -0.39 8.19
N GLY A 21 -8.41 0.23 8.35
CA GLY A 21 -8.83 1.41 7.58
C GLY A 21 -10.02 1.07 6.68
N ASP A 22 -10.11 1.71 5.51
CA ASP A 22 -11.25 1.61 4.59
C ASP A 22 -11.51 0.19 4.08
N ALA A 23 -10.45 -0.63 3.93
CA ALA A 23 -10.56 -1.99 3.41
C ALA A 23 -11.35 -2.93 4.35
N ARG A 24 -11.54 -2.55 5.61
CA ARG A 24 -12.28 -3.31 6.63
C ARG A 24 -13.63 -2.65 6.99
N ILE A 25 -14.04 -1.58 6.31
CA ILE A 25 -15.33 -0.91 6.55
C ILE A 25 -16.41 -1.57 5.70
N PHE A 26 -16.82 -2.76 6.11
CA PHE A 26 -17.94 -3.51 5.55
C PHE A 26 -18.46 -4.53 6.55
N SER A 27 -19.69 -4.98 6.35
CA SER A 27 -20.28 -6.06 7.15
C SER A 27 -19.93 -7.40 6.51
N PRO A 28 -19.12 -8.28 7.16
CA PRO A 28 -18.74 -9.56 6.55
C PRO A 28 -19.94 -10.47 6.27
N HIS A 29 -21.04 -10.30 7.02
CA HIS A 29 -22.27 -11.07 6.86
C HIS A 29 -23.07 -10.70 5.60
N GLU A 30 -22.89 -9.47 5.07
CA GLU A 30 -23.52 -9.04 3.82
C GLU A 30 -22.87 -9.72 2.60
N ALA A 31 -21.56 -9.98 2.64
CA ALA A 31 -20.84 -10.70 1.59
C ALA A 31 -21.35 -12.14 1.42
N SER A 32 -21.80 -12.79 2.50
CA SER A 32 -22.43 -14.13 2.42
C SER A 32 -23.79 -14.10 1.71
N MET A 33 -24.51 -12.97 1.78
CA MET A 33 -25.78 -12.79 1.09
C MET A 33 -25.59 -12.50 -0.39
N GLU A 34 -24.51 -11.83 -0.77
CA GLU A 34 -24.21 -11.54 -2.18
C GLU A 34 -23.74 -12.79 -2.95
N GLY A 35 -22.98 -13.67 -2.29
CA GLY A 35 -22.67 -15.01 -2.80
C GLY A 35 -23.91 -15.92 -2.95
N LYS A 36 -24.91 -15.78 -2.06
CA LYS A 36 -26.18 -16.52 -2.14
C LYS A 36 -27.20 -15.93 -3.11
N ARG A 37 -27.17 -14.61 -3.35
CA ARG A 37 -28.06 -13.93 -4.32
C ARG A 37 -27.77 -14.32 -5.76
N LYS A 38 -26.57 -14.86 -6.07
CA LYS A 38 -26.26 -15.43 -7.39
C LYS A 38 -26.94 -16.77 -7.69
N CYS A 39 -27.55 -17.44 -6.70
CA CYS A 39 -28.17 -18.76 -6.88
C CYS A 39 -29.70 -18.78 -6.69
N ARG A 40 -30.38 -17.64 -6.64
CA ARG A 40 -31.86 -17.61 -6.65
C ARG A 40 -32.39 -16.63 -7.68
N GLY A 41 -32.75 -17.21 -8.83
CA GLY A 41 -33.78 -16.72 -9.75
C GLY A 41 -33.50 -15.40 -10.46
N VAL A 42 -32.87 -15.48 -11.64
CA VAL A 42 -33.30 -14.68 -12.80
C VAL A 42 -33.17 -15.59 -14.01
N GLY A 43 -34.26 -15.71 -14.77
CA GLY A 43 -34.41 -16.64 -15.89
C GLY A 43 -33.36 -16.47 -16.99
N THR A 44 -33.25 -17.53 -17.79
CA THR A 44 -32.49 -17.62 -19.04
C THR A 44 -32.69 -16.38 -19.92
N PRO A 45 -31.63 -15.62 -20.24
CA PRO A 45 -31.63 -14.74 -21.40
C PRO A 45 -31.02 -15.50 -22.57
N HIS A 46 -31.90 -15.80 -23.51
CA HIS A 46 -31.62 -16.16 -24.88
C HIS A 46 -30.77 -15.06 -25.56
N TRP A 47 -29.56 -15.38 -26.01
CA TRP A 47 -28.96 -14.78 -27.19
C TRP A 47 -28.03 -15.81 -27.84
N ARG A 48 -28.46 -16.29 -29.01
CA ARG A 48 -27.69 -17.11 -29.93
C ARG A 48 -27.31 -16.18 -31.08
N ALA A 49 -26.04 -16.27 -31.48
CA ALA A 49 -25.48 -15.88 -32.78
C ALA A 49 -25.43 -14.38 -33.13
N GLU A 50 -24.21 -13.83 -33.18
CA GLU A 50 -23.64 -13.34 -34.44
C GLU A 50 -22.11 -13.22 -34.32
N LEU A 51 -21.43 -14.12 -35.02
CA LEU A 51 -20.00 -14.14 -35.34
C LEU A 51 -19.98 -14.57 -36.81
N GLN A 52 -19.55 -13.72 -37.76
CA GLN A 52 -18.19 -13.62 -38.34
C GLN A 52 -18.34 -12.97 -39.74
N PRO A 53 -17.29 -12.77 -40.57
CA PRO A 53 -15.83 -12.67 -40.35
C PRO A 53 -15.18 -11.51 -41.16
N GLN A 54 -13.92 -11.13 -40.90
CA GLN A 54 -12.89 -11.03 -41.96
C GLN A 54 -11.47 -11.24 -41.38
N LEU A 55 -10.78 -12.15 -42.06
CA LEU A 55 -9.39 -12.63 -42.03
C LEU A 55 -8.36 -11.80 -41.23
N ALA A 56 -7.62 -12.37 -40.28
CA ALA A 56 -6.56 -13.40 -40.39
C ALA A 56 -5.19 -12.81 -40.77
N LEU A 57 -4.18 -13.06 -39.93
CA LEU A 57 -2.87 -13.63 -40.31
C LEU A 57 -1.98 -13.84 -39.06
N VAL A 58 -1.68 -15.12 -38.80
CA VAL A 58 -0.38 -15.69 -38.35
C VAL A 58 0.03 -15.49 -36.89
N THR A 59 0.37 -16.50 -36.07
CA THR A 59 0.23 -17.98 -35.96
C THR A 59 0.71 -18.30 -34.50
N GLN A 60 -0.01 -19.11 -33.71
CA GLN A 60 0.37 -20.48 -33.25
C GLN A 60 1.87 -20.62 -32.85
N ASP A 61 2.28 -21.09 -31.66
CA ASP A 61 1.81 -22.22 -30.86
C ASP A 61 2.30 -22.16 -29.40
N LEU A 62 1.41 -22.48 -28.45
CA LEU A 62 1.61 -23.36 -27.28
C LEU A 62 0.48 -23.11 -26.26
N LEU A 63 -0.69 -23.73 -26.49
CA LEU A 63 -1.68 -24.05 -25.44
C LEU A 63 -2.78 -24.95 -26.03
N GLN A 64 -2.41 -26.19 -26.38
CA GLN A 64 -3.36 -27.26 -26.62
C GLN A 64 -2.95 -28.49 -25.81
N GLN A 65 -3.49 -28.59 -24.59
CA GLN A 65 -3.81 -29.84 -23.89
C GLN A 65 -4.48 -29.50 -22.55
N ALA A 66 -5.80 -29.23 -22.59
CA ALA A 66 -6.64 -29.28 -21.40
C ALA A 66 -8.13 -29.39 -21.79
N ILE A 67 -8.56 -30.55 -22.30
CA ILE A 67 -9.96 -30.99 -22.20
C ILE A 67 -9.96 -32.50 -21.87
N TRP A 68 -9.81 -32.81 -20.58
CA TRP A 68 -10.67 -33.69 -19.78
C TRP A 68 -9.98 -34.03 -18.46
N GLY A 69 -10.52 -33.51 -17.36
CA GLY A 69 -10.04 -33.82 -16.02
C GLY A 69 -10.41 -32.77 -14.99
N GLY A 70 -11.70 -32.70 -14.64
CA GLY A 70 -12.16 -32.38 -13.29
C GLY A 70 -11.87 -31.01 -12.67
N GLY A 71 -12.93 -30.21 -12.53
CA GLY A 71 -13.24 -29.50 -11.28
C GLY A 71 -12.44 -28.24 -10.93
N GLY A 72 -13.10 -27.07 -11.04
CA GLY A 72 -12.66 -25.83 -10.38
C GLY A 72 -12.46 -24.64 -11.33
N GLY A 73 -13.50 -24.23 -12.05
CA GLY A 73 -13.46 -23.03 -12.86
C GLY A 73 -13.33 -21.77 -12.00
N GLY A 74 -12.14 -21.16 -11.98
CA GLY A 74 -11.95 -19.79 -11.52
C GLY A 74 -12.73 -18.83 -12.41
N VAL A 75 -13.80 -18.26 -11.89
CA VAL A 75 -14.61 -17.26 -12.59
C VAL A 75 -13.87 -15.93 -12.56
N PHE A 76 -13.28 -15.53 -13.68
CA PHE A 76 -12.84 -14.15 -13.89
C PHE A 76 -14.07 -13.26 -14.06
N VAL A 77 -14.45 -12.55 -13.00
CA VAL A 77 -15.54 -11.57 -13.03
C VAL A 77 -14.96 -10.22 -13.44
N ARG A 78 -15.25 -9.76 -14.65
CA ARG A 78 -15.17 -8.34 -15.00
C ARG A 78 -16.31 -7.64 -14.26
N LEU A 79 -15.99 -6.93 -13.18
CA LEU A 79 -16.98 -6.21 -12.39
C LEU A 79 -17.53 -5.03 -13.21
N VAL A 80 -18.73 -5.20 -13.75
CA VAL A 80 -19.57 -4.10 -14.21
C VAL A 80 -20.19 -3.46 -12.98
N GLU A 81 -19.98 -2.16 -12.81
CA GLU A 81 -20.41 -1.40 -11.64
C GLU A 81 -21.93 -1.52 -11.39
N ARG A 82 -22.30 -2.09 -10.24
CA ARG A 82 -23.61 -1.83 -9.61
C ARG A 82 -23.33 -1.09 -8.31
N GLY A 83 -23.74 0.17 -8.26
CA GLY A 83 -23.54 1.03 -7.10
C GLY A 83 -24.15 0.45 -5.82
N ASP A 84 -23.31 0.36 -4.79
CA ASP A 84 -23.66 -0.10 -3.44
C ASP A 84 -24.63 0.88 -2.74
N LYS A 85 -25.76 0.36 -2.25
CA LYS A 85 -26.87 1.10 -1.62
C LYS A 85 -26.77 1.19 -0.08
N HIS A 86 -25.60 0.96 0.54
CA HIS A 86 -25.50 0.92 2.00
C HIS A 86 -25.55 2.33 2.66
N PRO A 87 -26.30 2.53 3.79
CA PRO A 87 -26.42 3.81 4.51
C PRO A 87 -25.12 4.47 5.01
N ASN A 88 -23.98 3.75 5.06
CA ASN A 88 -22.68 4.30 5.45
C ASN A 88 -21.86 4.86 4.25
N ARG A 89 -22.50 5.10 3.09
CA ARG A 89 -21.84 5.60 1.86
C ARG A 89 -20.98 6.85 2.10
N LYS A 90 -21.42 7.76 2.98
CA LYS A 90 -20.69 9.02 3.28
C LYS A 90 -19.35 8.82 4.01
N ALA A 91 -19.13 7.68 4.67
CA ALA A 91 -17.91 7.41 5.45
C ALA A 91 -16.89 6.50 4.73
N ARG A 92 -17.24 5.98 3.54
CA ARG A 92 -16.40 5.06 2.76
C ARG A 92 -15.39 5.85 1.92
N GLY A 93 -14.20 5.30 1.76
CA GLY A 93 -13.08 5.94 1.06
C GLY A 93 -12.32 6.97 1.90
N GLN A 94 -12.92 7.52 2.96
CA GLN A 94 -12.32 8.57 3.78
C GLN A 94 -10.97 8.15 4.38
N LEU A 95 -10.07 9.12 4.53
CA LEU A 95 -8.87 8.97 5.33
C LEU A 95 -9.26 8.71 6.79
N ARG A 96 -8.50 7.83 7.42
CA ARG A 96 -8.72 7.40 8.80
C ARG A 96 -7.40 7.49 9.56
N THR A 97 -7.45 7.27 10.86
CA THR A 97 -6.33 7.38 11.79
C THR A 97 -6.41 6.26 12.81
N LYS A 98 -5.28 5.60 13.11
CA LYS A 98 -5.18 4.64 14.22
C LYS A 98 -5.36 5.36 15.55
N ILE A 99 -6.11 4.74 16.44
CA ILE A 99 -6.19 5.16 17.85
C ILE A 99 -4.92 4.68 18.59
N GLU A 100 -4.36 5.51 19.47
CA GLU A 100 -3.07 5.23 20.13
C GLU A 100 -3.09 3.98 21.02
N SER A 101 -4.24 3.64 21.59
CA SER A 101 -4.40 2.53 22.53
C SER A 101 -5.35 1.44 22.02
N GLY A 102 -5.43 1.26 20.70
CA GLY A 102 -6.27 0.20 20.13
C GLY A 102 -5.97 -0.14 18.67
N GLU A 103 -6.57 -1.23 18.22
CA GLU A 103 -6.36 -1.80 16.88
C GLU A 103 -7.25 -1.15 15.79
N GLY A 104 -8.22 -0.34 16.23
CA GLY A 104 -9.21 0.32 15.40
C GLY A 104 -8.71 1.57 14.68
N THR A 105 -9.59 2.13 13.84
CA THR A 105 -9.32 3.37 13.12
C THR A 105 -10.55 4.28 13.16
N ILE A 106 -10.36 5.59 13.19
CA ILE A 106 -11.41 6.62 13.17
C ILE A 106 -11.24 7.54 11.95
N PRO A 107 -12.30 8.08 11.33
CA PRO A 107 -12.19 9.06 10.25
C PRO A 107 -11.37 10.30 10.66
N VAL A 108 -10.61 10.86 9.73
CA VAL A 108 -9.91 12.13 9.93
C VAL A 108 -10.95 13.24 9.98
N ARG A 109 -10.92 14.08 11.02
CA ARG A 109 -11.77 15.27 11.10
C ARG A 109 -11.29 16.29 10.05
N SER A 110 -12.21 17.02 9.43
CA SER A 110 -11.93 17.97 8.33
C SER A 110 -11.04 19.17 8.69
N CYS A 111 -10.42 19.20 9.87
CA CYS A 111 -9.51 20.25 10.29
C CYS A 111 -8.06 19.90 9.93
N ASN A 112 -7.35 20.82 9.27
CA ASN A 112 -5.92 20.78 8.95
C ASN A 112 -5.05 20.89 10.21
N ALA A 113 -5.29 20.06 11.22
CA ALA A 113 -4.54 20.06 12.47
C ALA A 113 -3.18 19.41 12.25
N ILE A 114 -2.13 20.23 12.12
CA ILE A 114 -0.73 19.81 12.15
C ILE A 114 -0.43 19.24 13.55
N GLN A 115 0.16 18.04 13.62
CA GLN A 115 0.67 17.50 14.87
C GLN A 115 1.91 18.29 15.28
N THR A 116 1.92 18.87 16.47
CA THR A 116 3.07 19.58 17.05
C THR A 116 3.80 18.67 18.04
N TYR A 117 5.14 18.73 18.08
CA TYR A 117 5.97 17.90 18.96
C TYR A 117 5.71 18.15 20.45
N HIS A 118 5.40 19.40 20.82
CA HIS A 118 5.13 19.84 22.18
C HIS A 118 3.64 20.01 22.52
N GLY A 119 2.74 19.43 21.71
CA GLY A 119 1.30 19.56 21.93
C GLY A 119 0.87 19.05 23.32
N SER A 120 0.11 19.86 24.06
CA SER A 120 -0.55 19.44 25.30
C SER A 120 -1.36 18.16 25.07
N PRO A 121 -1.32 17.17 25.99
CA PRO A 121 -1.95 15.85 25.82
C PRO A 121 -3.47 15.88 25.61
N VAL A 122 -4.12 17.03 25.80
CA VAL A 122 -5.59 17.17 25.75
C VAL A 122 -6.12 17.57 24.36
N VAL A 123 -5.30 18.16 23.47
CA VAL A 123 -5.82 18.79 22.23
C VAL A 123 -5.45 18.05 20.93
N PHE A 124 -4.36 17.27 20.91
CA PHE A 124 -3.89 16.65 19.67
C PHE A 124 -3.53 15.17 19.87
N ARG A 125 -4.29 14.28 19.22
CA ARG A 125 -3.94 12.84 19.17
C ARG A 125 -2.84 12.64 18.12
N LEU A 126 -1.73 11.97 18.47
CA LEU A 126 -0.68 11.46 17.59
C LEU A 126 -1.23 10.32 16.71
N GLY A 127 -2.14 10.69 15.84
CA GLY A 127 -2.70 9.83 14.83
C GLY A 127 -1.65 9.23 13.90
N SER A 128 -1.65 7.91 13.77
CA SER A 128 -0.89 7.20 12.74
C SER A 128 -1.80 6.81 11.58
N VAL A 129 -1.31 6.97 10.35
CA VAL A 129 -2.08 6.61 9.16
C VAL A 129 -2.33 5.09 9.13
N PRO A 130 -3.57 4.64 8.88
CA PRO A 130 -3.95 3.24 8.87
C PRO A 130 -3.33 2.50 7.68
N TRP A 131 -3.36 1.17 7.75
CA TRP A 131 -2.62 0.34 6.82
C TRP A 131 -3.17 0.43 5.39
N SER A 132 -4.50 0.39 5.20
CA SER A 132 -5.10 0.49 3.87
C SER A 132 -4.71 1.79 3.16
N THR A 133 -4.58 2.88 3.91
CA THR A 133 -4.13 4.17 3.38
C THR A 133 -2.65 4.18 3.03
N ARG A 134 -1.80 3.53 3.82
CA ARG A 134 -0.38 3.35 3.48
C ARG A 134 -0.19 2.52 2.21
N LEU A 135 -0.96 1.45 2.03
CA LEU A 135 -0.96 0.66 0.79
C LEU A 135 -1.37 1.50 -0.42
N CYS A 136 -2.42 2.30 -0.28
CA CYS A 136 -2.87 3.20 -1.35
C CYS A 136 -1.75 4.17 -1.77
N ARG A 137 -1.00 4.69 -0.81
CA ARG A 137 0.18 5.52 -1.11
C ARG A 137 1.28 4.73 -1.82
N TRP A 138 1.59 3.51 -1.39
CA TRP A 138 2.57 2.67 -2.08
C TRP A 138 2.17 2.35 -3.52
N ASN A 139 0.88 2.25 -3.80
CA ASN A 139 0.39 2.12 -5.18
C ASN A 139 0.57 3.39 -6.02
N VAL A 140 1.04 4.51 -5.47
CA VAL A 140 1.36 5.71 -6.25
C VAL A 140 2.85 6.00 -6.22
N VAL A 141 3.45 6.12 -5.02
CA VAL A 141 4.86 6.51 -4.87
C VAL A 141 5.84 5.33 -4.84
N GLY A 142 5.33 4.10 -4.86
CA GLY A 142 6.11 2.87 -4.71
C GLY A 142 6.44 2.52 -3.24
N ILE A 143 6.90 1.29 -3.03
CA ILE A 143 7.22 0.74 -1.70
C ILE A 143 8.61 1.16 -1.17
N GLN A 144 9.51 1.56 -2.06
CA GLN A 144 10.92 1.85 -1.76
C GLN A 144 11.11 3.10 -0.88
N GLY A 145 10.17 4.05 -0.92
CA GLY A 145 10.26 5.32 -0.21
C GLY A 145 11.26 6.31 -0.80
N SER A 146 11.32 7.52 -0.22
CA SER A 146 12.08 8.64 -0.79
C SER A 146 13.59 8.39 -0.85
N LEU A 147 14.18 7.75 0.17
CA LEU A 147 15.63 7.57 0.22
C LEU A 147 16.13 6.60 -0.85
N LEU A 148 15.46 5.46 -1.04
CA LEU A 148 15.88 4.51 -2.07
C LEU A 148 15.59 5.01 -3.48
N SER A 149 14.60 5.90 -3.67
CA SER A 149 14.33 6.56 -4.95
C SER A 149 15.47 7.43 -5.49
N HIS A 150 16.53 7.68 -4.71
CA HIS A 150 17.80 8.18 -5.26
C HIS A 150 18.42 7.21 -6.27
N TYR A 151 18.34 5.92 -5.97
CA TYR A 151 19.06 4.87 -6.71
C TYR A 151 18.17 4.06 -7.62
N VAL A 152 16.94 3.76 -7.19
CA VAL A 152 16.07 2.80 -7.88
C VAL A 152 14.80 3.46 -8.42
N ASP A 153 14.31 2.91 -9.53
CA ASP A 153 12.97 3.21 -10.04
C ASP A 153 11.87 2.86 -9.03
N PRO A 154 10.68 3.49 -9.13
CA PRO A 154 9.55 3.16 -8.27
C PRO A 154 9.22 1.66 -8.34
N ILE A 155 9.25 1.00 -7.17
CA ILE A 155 8.94 -0.42 -7.05
C ILE A 155 7.50 -0.55 -6.59
N TYR A 156 6.72 -1.36 -7.29
CA TYR A 156 5.33 -1.63 -6.98
C TYR A 156 5.12 -3.10 -6.62
N LEU A 157 4.08 -3.36 -5.83
CA LEU A 157 3.61 -4.71 -5.57
C LEU A 157 2.85 -5.21 -6.79
N ASP A 158 3.11 -6.44 -7.19
CA ASP A 158 2.37 -7.10 -8.27
C ASP A 158 1.05 -7.70 -7.75
N SER A 159 1.06 -8.21 -6.52
CA SER A 159 -0.15 -8.72 -5.85
C SER A 159 -0.24 -8.37 -4.36
N ILE A 160 -1.47 -8.31 -3.88
CA ILE A 160 -1.84 -8.22 -2.46
C ILE A 160 -2.80 -9.37 -2.14
N ILE A 161 -2.35 -10.28 -1.29
CA ILE A 161 -3.04 -11.51 -0.92
C ILE A 161 -3.50 -11.40 0.53
N LEU A 162 -4.78 -11.68 0.79
CA LEU A 162 -5.37 -11.64 2.12
C LEU A 162 -5.71 -13.04 2.64
N GLY A 163 -5.26 -13.34 3.87
CA GLY A 163 -5.56 -14.59 4.56
C GLY A 163 -7.00 -14.69 5.07
N SER A 164 -7.64 -13.57 5.36
CA SER A 164 -9.03 -13.50 5.83
C SER A 164 -9.66 -12.14 5.55
N LEU A 165 -11.00 -12.07 5.64
CA LEU A 165 -11.80 -10.86 5.40
C LEU A 165 -11.55 -10.23 4.01
N TYR A 166 -11.26 -11.04 2.99
CA TYR A 166 -11.13 -10.57 1.62
C TYR A 166 -12.50 -10.16 1.05
N HIS A 167 -12.57 -8.94 0.53
CA HIS A 167 -13.71 -8.46 -0.24
C HIS A 167 -13.20 -7.62 -1.41
N GLY A 168 -13.38 -8.10 -2.64
CA GLY A 168 -12.77 -7.52 -3.84
C GLY A 168 -13.05 -6.03 -3.99
N GLU A 169 -14.32 -5.62 -3.93
CA GLU A 169 -14.69 -4.21 -4.10
C GLU A 169 -14.16 -3.29 -3.00
N HIS A 170 -14.23 -3.71 -1.74
CA HIS A 170 -13.78 -2.88 -0.62
C HIS A 170 -12.27 -2.77 -0.56
N LEU A 171 -11.55 -3.86 -0.84
CA LEU A 171 -10.10 -3.83 -0.93
C LEU A 171 -9.66 -2.95 -2.11
N SER A 172 -10.23 -3.17 -3.30
CA SER A 172 -9.92 -2.40 -4.51
C SER A 172 -10.19 -0.91 -4.33
N ARG A 173 -11.34 -0.54 -3.76
CA ARG A 173 -11.64 0.83 -3.34
C ARG A 173 -10.57 1.40 -2.43
N ALA A 174 -10.25 0.69 -1.35
CA ALA A 174 -9.33 1.17 -0.34
C ALA A 174 -7.89 1.36 -0.86
N VAL A 175 -7.44 0.52 -1.79
CA VAL A 175 -6.03 0.51 -2.25
C VAL A 175 -5.79 1.27 -3.56
N CYS A 176 -6.76 1.38 -4.46
CA CYS A 176 -6.52 2.02 -5.76
C CYS A 176 -7.71 2.77 -6.39
N GLN A 177 -8.97 2.48 -6.03
CA GLN A 177 -10.13 3.10 -6.72
C GLN A 177 -10.79 4.27 -5.99
N ARG A 178 -10.47 4.53 -4.73
CA ARG A 178 -11.10 5.66 -4.00
C ARG A 178 -10.66 7.04 -4.50
N MET A 179 -9.53 7.12 -5.20
CA MET A 179 -9.09 8.34 -5.86
C MET A 179 -9.59 8.27 -7.31
N ALA A 180 -10.49 9.17 -7.69
CA ALA A 180 -11.10 9.18 -9.03
C ALA A 180 -10.04 9.43 -10.11
N ASP A 181 -9.12 10.36 -9.83
CA ASP A 181 -7.93 10.64 -10.63
C ASP A 181 -6.81 11.12 -9.70
N VAL A 182 -5.60 10.59 -9.89
CA VAL A 182 -4.41 11.07 -9.17
C VAL A 182 -3.84 12.31 -9.87
N GLY A 183 -4.26 12.61 -11.11
CA GLY A 183 -3.71 13.69 -11.92
C GLY A 183 -2.35 13.32 -12.50
N GLU A 184 -1.63 14.33 -13.01
CA GLU A 184 -0.35 14.13 -13.67
C GLU A 184 0.73 13.73 -12.67
N LEU A 185 1.25 12.51 -12.83
CA LEU A 185 2.35 11.99 -12.04
C LEU A 185 3.68 12.20 -12.77
N PRO A 186 4.79 12.38 -12.03
CA PRO A 186 6.12 12.43 -12.60
C PRO A 186 6.44 11.15 -13.40
N PRO A 187 7.39 11.22 -14.36
CA PRO A 187 7.76 10.06 -15.17
C PRO A 187 8.09 8.84 -14.30
N LEU A 188 7.69 7.64 -14.75
CA LEU A 188 7.82 6.34 -14.06
C LEU A 188 6.89 6.12 -12.86
N PHE A 189 6.35 7.17 -12.24
CA PHE A 189 5.32 7.02 -11.21
C PHE A 189 3.96 6.79 -11.85
N LYS A 190 3.18 5.89 -11.25
CA LYS A 190 1.85 5.53 -11.74
C LYS A 190 0.93 5.12 -10.59
N LEU A 191 -0.38 5.17 -10.84
CA LEU A 191 -1.36 4.48 -10.00
C LEU A 191 -1.35 2.98 -10.32
N ASN A 192 -0.61 2.22 -9.52
CA ASN A 192 -0.54 0.76 -9.60
C ASN A 192 -1.87 0.10 -9.20
N ARG A 193 -2.26 -0.93 -9.97
CA ARG A 193 -3.44 -1.75 -9.72
C ARG A 193 -2.97 -3.21 -9.55
N PRO A 194 -2.54 -3.61 -8.34
CA PRO A 194 -2.04 -4.96 -8.12
C PRO A 194 -3.16 -5.99 -8.24
N LEU A 195 -2.79 -7.25 -8.49
CA LEU A 195 -3.69 -8.39 -8.32
C LEU A 195 -4.17 -8.46 -6.87
N LEU A 196 -5.48 -8.53 -6.67
CA LEU A 196 -6.10 -8.66 -5.35
C LEU A 196 -6.70 -10.04 -5.23
N SER A 197 -6.30 -10.80 -4.20
CA SER A 197 -6.81 -12.15 -3.99
C SER A 197 -7.01 -12.48 -2.51
N GLY A 198 -8.00 -13.34 -2.25
CA GLY A 198 -8.06 -14.13 -1.02
C GLY A 198 -7.25 -15.43 -1.17
N ILE A 199 -7.20 -16.22 -0.11
CA ILE A 199 -6.68 -17.60 -0.12
C ILE A 199 -7.84 -18.60 -0.02
N SER A 200 -7.61 -19.85 -0.46
CA SER A 200 -8.64 -20.90 -0.43
C SER A 200 -9.10 -21.25 0.99
N ASN A 201 -8.14 -21.33 1.92
CA ASN A 201 -8.41 -21.68 3.32
C ASN A 201 -8.28 -20.43 4.18
N ALA A 202 -9.36 -19.69 4.30
CA ALA A 202 -9.36 -18.44 5.04
C ALA A 202 -9.17 -18.66 6.54
N GLU A 203 -8.32 -17.85 7.17
CA GLU A 203 -8.13 -17.88 8.61
C GLU A 203 -9.41 -17.45 9.34
N SER A 204 -9.77 -18.20 10.38
CA SER A 204 -10.88 -17.85 11.26
C SER A 204 -10.49 -16.75 12.24
N ARG A 205 -11.45 -15.89 12.57
CA ARG A 205 -11.24 -14.84 13.58
C ARG A 205 -10.96 -15.48 14.93
N GLN A 206 -9.79 -15.19 15.49
CA GLN A 206 -9.44 -15.54 16.86
C GLN A 206 -9.76 -14.34 17.77
N PRO A 207 -10.85 -14.37 18.57
CA PRO A 207 -11.14 -13.31 19.51
C PRO A 207 -10.13 -13.37 20.66
N GLY A 208 -9.43 -12.27 20.90
CA GLY A 208 -8.43 -12.21 21.96
C GLY A 208 -7.75 -10.85 21.99
N LYS A 209 -6.96 -10.63 23.04
CA LYS A 209 -6.10 -9.44 23.12
C LYS A 209 -4.94 -9.62 22.15
N ALA A 210 -4.70 -8.65 21.27
CA ALA A 210 -3.51 -8.70 20.43
C ALA A 210 -2.23 -8.63 21.29
N PRO A 211 -1.17 -9.33 20.87
CA PRO A 211 0.12 -9.23 21.53
C PRO A 211 0.64 -7.80 21.47
N SER A 212 1.34 -7.38 22.54
CA SER A 212 1.99 -6.06 22.62
C SER A 212 3.38 -6.02 21.97
N PHE A 213 3.71 -7.02 21.16
CA PHE A 213 4.99 -7.13 20.47
C PHE A 213 4.76 -7.31 18.96
N SER A 214 5.78 -6.95 18.19
CA SER A 214 5.87 -7.13 16.75
C SER A 214 7.15 -7.89 16.44
N VAL A 215 7.02 -8.95 15.64
CA VAL A 215 8.17 -9.74 15.18
C VAL A 215 8.49 -9.36 13.75
N ASN A 216 9.77 -9.25 13.41
CA ASN A 216 10.21 -9.03 12.04
C ASN A 216 11.43 -9.88 11.69
N TRP A 217 11.58 -10.16 10.40
CA TRP A 217 12.68 -10.93 9.81
C TRP A 217 12.86 -10.57 8.35
N THR A 218 14.11 -10.54 7.89
CA THR A 218 14.50 -10.38 6.49
C THR A 218 15.37 -11.56 6.09
N VAL A 219 15.27 -11.99 4.83
CA VAL A 219 16.16 -13.02 4.28
C VAL A 219 17.64 -12.65 4.49
N GLY A 220 18.41 -13.57 5.04
CA GLY A 220 19.80 -13.37 5.44
C GLY A 220 20.00 -13.01 6.92
N ASP A 221 18.94 -12.71 7.67
CA ASP A 221 19.03 -12.53 9.12
C ASP A 221 19.20 -13.87 9.84
N HIS A 222 20.10 -13.92 10.83
CA HIS A 222 20.34 -15.10 11.66
C HIS A 222 19.18 -15.42 12.62
N SER A 223 18.42 -14.41 13.05
CA SER A 223 17.33 -14.57 14.02
C SER A 223 16.20 -13.56 13.80
N LEU A 224 15.04 -13.87 14.40
CA LEU A 224 13.90 -12.96 14.50
C LEU A 224 14.27 -11.76 15.39
N GLU A 225 13.78 -10.58 15.05
CA GLU A 225 13.82 -9.41 15.94
C GLU A 225 12.42 -9.20 16.53
N VAL A 226 12.33 -9.13 17.85
CA VAL A 226 11.10 -8.85 18.60
C VAL A 226 11.15 -7.42 19.12
N VAL A 227 10.10 -6.65 18.83
CA VAL A 227 10.00 -5.23 19.17
C VAL A 227 8.72 -5.00 19.95
N ASN A 228 8.81 -4.32 21.08
CA ASN A 228 7.64 -3.89 21.82
C ASN A 228 6.88 -2.82 21.01
N ALA A 229 5.61 -3.09 20.69
CA ALA A 229 4.82 -2.26 19.79
C ALA A 229 4.47 -0.89 20.39
N THR A 230 4.54 -0.74 21.70
CA THR A 230 4.29 0.52 22.42
C THR A 230 5.54 1.41 22.43
N THR A 231 6.72 0.84 22.67
CA THR A 231 7.98 1.62 22.78
C THR A 231 8.71 1.75 21.45
N GLY A 232 8.46 0.85 20.50
CA GLY A 232 9.19 0.75 19.23
C GLY A 232 10.64 0.25 19.37
N LYS A 233 10.97 -0.37 20.51
CA LYS A 233 12.31 -0.86 20.88
C LYS A 233 12.25 -2.32 21.31
N ASP A 234 13.40 -3.00 21.32
CA ASP A 234 13.49 -4.35 21.88
C ASP A 234 13.36 -4.34 23.42
N ASP A 235 13.33 -5.53 24.04
CA ASP A 235 13.19 -5.69 25.50
C ASP A 235 14.37 -5.10 26.29
N THR A 236 15.49 -4.83 25.64
CA THR A 236 16.67 -4.17 26.22
C THR A 236 16.68 -2.65 26.01
N GLY A 237 15.66 -2.10 25.35
CA GLY A 237 15.56 -0.66 25.05
C GLY A 237 16.40 -0.21 23.85
N ARG A 238 16.92 -1.14 23.03
CA ARG A 238 17.65 -0.81 21.80
C ARG A 238 16.68 -0.52 20.65
N PRO A 239 17.01 0.43 19.76
CA PRO A 239 16.21 0.71 18.58
C PRO A 239 16.24 -0.48 17.61
N SER A 240 15.10 -0.76 17.00
CA SER A 240 14.98 -1.82 15.97
C SER A 240 15.85 -1.53 14.75
N ARG A 241 16.31 -2.58 14.06
CA ARG A 241 16.96 -2.49 12.74
C ARG A 241 16.05 -1.87 11.65
N LEU A 242 14.73 -1.83 11.89
CA LEU A 242 13.74 -1.20 11.01
C LEU A 242 13.44 0.27 11.41
N ALA A 243 14.12 0.81 12.42
CA ALA A 243 13.96 2.20 12.81
C ALA A 243 14.56 3.16 11.76
N LYS A 244 14.08 4.42 11.77
CA LYS A 244 14.53 5.44 10.80
C LYS A 244 16.05 5.63 10.82
N ASN A 245 16.67 5.62 12.01
CA ASN A 245 18.11 5.76 12.15
C ASN A 245 18.86 4.60 11.48
N ALA A 246 18.45 3.35 11.69
CA ALA A 246 19.09 2.17 11.11
C ALA A 246 19.00 2.18 9.58
N PHE A 247 17.83 2.49 9.02
CA PHE A 247 17.67 2.64 7.56
C PHE A 247 18.52 3.79 7.01
N PHE A 248 18.57 4.93 7.69
CA PHE A 248 19.36 6.07 7.24
C PHE A 248 20.86 5.79 7.30
N THR A 249 21.36 5.17 8.37
CA THR A 249 22.76 4.72 8.47
C THR A 249 23.13 3.78 7.31
N ARG A 250 22.27 2.82 6.98
CA ARG A 250 22.50 1.92 5.82
C ARG A 250 22.51 2.69 4.51
N TRP A 251 21.61 3.64 4.34
CA TRP A 251 21.53 4.47 3.14
C TRP A 251 22.76 5.37 2.97
N VAL A 252 23.25 6.03 4.03
CA VAL A 252 24.47 6.87 3.97
C VAL A 252 25.71 6.02 3.63
N ARG A 253 25.80 4.80 4.17
CA ARG A 253 26.87 3.85 3.78
C ARG A 253 26.81 3.47 2.30
N LEU A 254 25.61 3.35 1.73
CA LEU A 254 25.42 3.09 0.30
C LEU A 254 25.77 4.32 -0.54
N TYR A 255 25.38 5.51 -0.09
CA TYR A 255 25.69 6.79 -0.73
C TYR A 255 27.19 6.98 -0.96
N GLY A 256 28.02 6.62 0.03
CA GLY A 256 29.48 6.68 -0.11
C GLY A 256 30.10 5.66 -1.06
N LYS A 257 29.37 4.58 -1.43
CA LYS A 257 29.87 3.47 -2.26
C LYS A 257 29.35 3.54 -3.70
N VAL A 258 28.11 3.96 -3.88
CA VAL A 258 27.47 4.10 -5.18
C VAL A 258 27.89 5.45 -5.75
N GLY A 259 29.04 5.47 -6.44
CA GLY A 259 29.63 6.70 -6.99
C GLY A 259 28.67 7.50 -7.87
N SER A 260 28.97 8.79 -8.09
CA SER A 260 28.11 9.80 -8.75
C SER A 260 27.53 9.38 -10.11
N ARG A 261 28.04 8.33 -10.75
CA ARG A 261 27.59 7.80 -12.05
C ARG A 261 26.36 6.90 -11.97
N ALA A 262 26.09 6.27 -10.83
CA ALA A 262 24.96 5.33 -10.68
C ALA A 262 23.67 5.99 -10.13
N CYS A 263 23.75 7.21 -9.61
CA CYS A 263 22.61 7.97 -9.13
C CYS A 263 22.17 8.99 -10.18
N LEU A 264 21.46 8.53 -11.21
CA LEU A 264 21.22 9.34 -12.41
C LEU A 264 19.77 9.22 -12.90
N LYS A 265 18.80 9.52 -12.04
CA LYS A 265 17.43 9.86 -12.49
C LYS A 265 16.87 11.15 -11.90
N SER A 266 17.32 11.57 -10.71
CA SER A 266 17.20 12.98 -10.34
C SER A 266 18.03 13.79 -11.34
N ARG A 267 17.44 14.81 -11.98
CA ARG A 267 18.17 15.79 -12.80
C ARG A 267 19.21 16.58 -11.98
N VAL A 268 19.35 16.29 -10.70
CA VAL A 268 20.33 16.86 -9.78
C VAL A 268 21.43 15.81 -9.54
N PRO A 269 22.69 16.08 -9.95
CA PRO A 269 23.84 15.26 -9.58
C PRO A 269 23.89 15.12 -8.05
N LEU A 270 24.22 13.92 -7.54
CA LEU A 270 24.54 13.79 -6.12
C LEU A 270 25.66 14.76 -5.79
N LYS A 271 25.43 15.60 -4.77
CA LYS A 271 26.46 16.48 -4.25
C LYS A 271 27.63 15.62 -3.75
N PRO A 272 28.89 16.10 -3.90
CA PRO A 272 30.04 15.38 -3.37
C PRO A 272 29.95 15.22 -1.84
N GLU A 273 29.23 16.11 -1.17
CA GLU A 273 28.99 16.08 0.26
C GLU A 273 27.84 15.14 0.63
N ARG A 274 28.10 14.25 1.59
CA ARG A 274 27.08 13.32 2.11
C ARG A 274 26.02 14.12 2.86
N PRO A 275 24.71 13.91 2.59
CA PRO A 275 23.69 14.59 3.35
C PRO A 275 23.69 14.06 4.78
N THR A 276 23.89 14.97 5.71
CA THR A 276 24.00 14.68 7.14
C THR A 276 22.64 14.58 7.81
N LEU A 277 21.64 15.29 7.30
CA LEU A 277 20.30 15.40 7.88
C LEU A 277 19.27 14.54 7.13
N TYR A 278 18.56 13.69 7.88
CA TYR A 278 17.59 12.74 7.32
C TYR A 278 16.46 13.41 6.52
N SER A 279 15.91 14.52 7.02
CA SER A 279 14.86 15.28 6.32
C SER A 279 15.33 15.82 4.97
N MET A 280 16.54 16.39 4.91
CA MET A 280 17.12 16.93 3.68
C MET A 280 17.36 15.85 2.64
N ALA A 281 17.95 14.72 3.03
CA ALA A 281 18.17 13.59 2.13
C ALA A 281 16.86 13.09 1.49
N LYS A 282 15.72 13.20 2.19
CA LYS A 282 14.41 12.83 1.63
C LYS A 282 13.88 13.86 0.64
N LEU A 283 14.16 15.14 0.86
CA LEU A 283 13.68 16.25 0.01
C LEU A 283 14.45 16.35 -1.31
N GLU A 284 15.68 15.83 -1.37
CA GLU A 284 16.49 15.83 -2.59
C GLU A 284 15.87 15.07 -3.77
N VAL A 285 14.97 14.10 -3.52
CA VAL A 285 14.26 13.38 -4.59
C VAL A 285 12.97 14.11 -4.96
N GLY A 286 13.11 15.13 -5.83
CA GLY A 286 12.02 15.98 -6.29
C GLY A 286 10.81 15.21 -6.85
N ASP A 287 11.04 14.27 -7.77
CA ASP A 287 9.95 13.50 -8.42
C ASP A 287 9.14 12.69 -7.39
N TYR A 288 9.80 12.06 -6.41
CA TYR A 288 9.09 11.35 -5.34
C TYR A 288 8.26 12.30 -4.48
N GLN A 289 8.79 13.50 -4.15
CA GLN A 289 8.02 14.48 -3.38
C GLN A 289 6.84 15.04 -4.18
N LEU A 290 7.01 15.27 -5.48
CA LEU A 290 5.93 15.73 -6.36
C LEU A 290 4.83 14.66 -6.48
N ALA A 291 5.17 13.40 -6.71
CA ALA A 291 4.21 12.29 -6.72
C ALA A 291 3.44 12.17 -5.39
N LYS A 292 4.13 12.37 -4.26
CA LYS A 292 3.52 12.38 -2.93
C LYS A 292 2.61 13.59 -2.72
N GLN A 293 3.00 14.78 -3.18
CA GLN A 293 2.17 15.97 -3.08
C GLN A 293 0.90 15.83 -3.93
N GLN A 294 1.04 15.30 -5.14
CA GLN A 294 -0.06 15.05 -6.04
C GLN A 294 -1.07 14.05 -5.44
N LEU A 295 -0.56 13.01 -4.77
CA LEU A 295 -1.40 12.11 -3.98
C LEU A 295 -2.18 12.83 -2.87
N ASP A 296 -1.49 13.66 -2.08
CA ASP A 296 -2.12 14.43 -0.99
C ASP A 296 -3.25 15.34 -1.53
N LEU A 297 -3.03 16.00 -2.68
CA LEU A 297 -4.01 16.84 -3.37
C LEU A 297 -5.19 16.03 -3.90
N SER A 298 -4.95 14.85 -4.49
CA SER A 298 -6.02 13.97 -4.98
C SER A 298 -6.97 13.53 -3.86
N PHE A 299 -6.43 13.23 -2.66
CA PHE A 299 -7.27 12.93 -1.49
C PHE A 299 -8.15 14.12 -1.05
N GLN A 300 -7.60 15.33 -1.09
CA GLN A 300 -8.34 16.54 -0.73
C GLN A 300 -9.41 16.86 -1.79
N GLY A 301 -9.06 16.79 -3.08
CA GLY A 301 -9.97 17.03 -4.20
C GLY A 301 -11.12 16.03 -4.27
N ALA A 302 -10.87 14.77 -3.90
CA ALA A 302 -11.90 13.73 -3.79
C ALA A 302 -12.77 13.85 -2.51
N GLY A 303 -12.54 14.87 -1.65
CA GLY A 303 -13.29 15.07 -0.41
C GLY A 303 -13.04 13.96 0.63
N LEU A 304 -11.91 13.25 0.54
CA LEU A 304 -11.58 12.12 1.41
C LEU A 304 -10.77 12.53 2.65
N GLY A 305 -10.45 13.82 2.78
CA GLY A 305 -9.72 14.41 3.91
C GLY A 305 -8.25 14.73 3.56
N ALA A 306 -7.56 15.38 4.50
CA ALA A 306 -6.14 15.71 4.36
C ALA A 306 -5.24 14.63 4.97
N TRP A 307 -4.10 14.38 4.32
CA TRP A 307 -3.12 13.41 4.82
C TRP A 307 -2.45 13.91 6.11
N ILE A 308 -2.50 13.11 7.17
CA ILE A 308 -1.85 13.43 8.44
C ILE A 308 -0.33 13.26 8.32
N LYS A 309 0.39 14.37 8.48
CA LYS A 309 1.85 14.41 8.51
C LYS A 309 2.32 14.43 9.96
N LYS A 310 3.43 13.73 10.22
CA LYS A 310 4.11 13.79 11.51
C LYS A 310 4.87 15.12 11.63
N PRO A 311 5.15 15.59 12.86
CA PRO A 311 5.98 16.78 13.09
C PRO A 311 7.33 16.64 12.36
N ILE A 312 7.82 17.73 11.79
CA ILE A 312 9.06 17.73 10.99
C ILE A 312 10.28 17.38 11.84
N GLU A 313 10.23 17.69 13.13
CA GLU A 313 11.24 17.43 14.15
C GLU A 313 11.54 15.92 14.26
N GLN A 314 10.55 15.07 13.97
CA GLN A 314 10.74 13.61 13.97
C GLN A 314 11.69 13.12 12.86
N ASP A 315 11.91 13.94 11.82
CA ASP A 315 12.84 13.67 10.71
C ASP A 315 14.11 14.56 10.79
N GLN A 316 14.24 15.42 11.81
CA GLN A 316 15.40 16.29 12.03
C GLN A 316 16.45 15.61 12.92
N PHE A 317 17.09 14.57 12.39
CA PHE A 317 18.23 13.91 13.05
C PHE A 317 19.34 13.59 12.05
N THR A 318 20.55 13.49 12.57
CA THR A 318 21.74 13.09 11.82
C THR A 318 22.18 11.68 12.24
N VAL A 319 23.03 11.05 11.44
CA VAL A 319 23.67 9.78 11.79
C VAL A 319 25.18 9.95 11.70
N ALA A 320 25.89 9.49 12.73
CA ALA A 320 27.33 9.28 12.64
C ALA A 320 27.57 8.01 11.81
N VAL A 321 28.42 8.11 10.78
CA VAL A 321 28.76 6.99 9.88
C VAL A 321 30.27 6.85 9.79
#